data_AF-A0A6I2JXU0-F1
#
_entry.id   AF-A0A6I2JXU0-F1
#
_cell.length_a   1.000
_cell.length_b   1.000
_cell.length_c   1.000
_cell.angle_alpha   90.00
_cell.angle_beta   90.00
_cell.angle_gamma   90.00
#
_symmetry.space_group_name_H-M   'P 1'
#
loop_
_entity.id
_entity.type
_entity.pdbx_description
1 polymer ?
#
loop_
_entity_poly.entity_id
_entity_poly.type
_entity_poly.pdbx_seq_one_letter_code
_entity_poly.pdbx_strand_id
1 'polypeptide(L)'
;MSLSLEDARERSYTAIISLLDSDKNLITGPGFYNANSYNYPFNTGTNRYVGKISRNGKYVSPYDLDCSVDAFPGVWDIKNNKKVVFATKYSGDEINNKCQKLFMGEETLQELDGKLITPKNDPQ
;
A
#
# COMPACT_ATOMS: atom_id res chain seq x y z
N MET A 1 1.16 14.52 -8.41
CA MET A 1 1.24 14.13 -6.99
C MET A 1 2.36 13.12 -6.90
N SER A 2 3.45 13.42 -6.21
CA SER A 2 4.59 12.50 -6.03
C SER A 2 4.53 11.90 -4.63
N LEU A 3 4.63 10.58 -4.56
CA LEU A 3 4.73 9.86 -3.30
C LEU A 3 6.17 9.36 -3.13
N SER A 4 6.75 9.66 -1.97
CA SER A 4 8.07 9.17 -1.56
C SER A 4 7.88 8.27 -0.35
N LEU A 5 8.35 7.03 -0.45
CA LEU A 5 8.34 6.05 0.63
C LEU A 5 9.78 5.78 1.07
N GLU A 6 9.97 5.74 2.37
CA GLU A 6 11.23 5.40 3.01
C GLU A 6 11.20 3.91 3.38
N ASP A 7 12.14 3.14 2.85
CA ASP A 7 12.39 1.80 3.38
C ASP A 7 13.09 1.96 4.73
N ALA A 8 12.33 1.78 5.81
CA ALA A 8 12.84 1.91 7.18
C ALA A 8 13.96 0.91 7.53
N ARG A 9 14.11 -0.19 6.78
CA ARG A 9 15.19 -1.18 7.01
C ARG A 9 16.49 -0.75 6.36
N GLU A 10 16.43 -0.19 5.16
CA GLU A 10 17.62 0.12 4.35
C GLU A 10 17.96 1.63 4.30
N ARG A 11 17.15 2.49 4.92
CA ARG A 11 17.26 3.97 4.83
C ARG A 11 17.31 4.47 3.38
N SER A 12 16.68 3.74 2.47
CA SER A 12 16.62 4.07 1.05
C SER A 12 15.27 4.69 0.71
N TYR A 13 15.28 5.69 -0.17
CA TYR A 13 14.07 6.39 -0.61
C TYR A 13 13.61 5.83 -1.95
N THR A 14 12.37 5.35 -2.02
CA THR A 14 11.71 4.99 -3.27
C THR A 14 10.65 6.03 -3.59
N ALA A 15 10.82 6.76 -4.69
CA ALA A 15 9.85 7.72 -5.19
C ALA A 15 9.09 7.11 -6.37
N ILE A 16 7.77 7.11 -6.31
CA ILE A 16 6.92 6.59 -7.37
C ILE A 16 6.14 7.75 -7.96
N ILE A 17 6.38 8.00 -9.25
CA ILE A 17 5.70 9.03 -10.03
C ILE A 17 4.90 8.31 -11.11
N SER A 18 3.61 8.12 -10.85
CA SER A 18 2.69 7.50 -11.80
C SER A 18 1.69 8.53 -12.31
N LEU A 19 1.46 8.53 -13.62
CA LEU A 19 0.34 9.21 -14.24
C LEU A 19 -0.89 8.29 -14.12
N LEU A 20 -1.93 8.74 -13.43
CA LEU A 20 -3.20 8.02 -13.40
C LEU A 20 -3.79 8.01 -14.83
N ASP A 21 -4.30 6.85 -15.28
CA ASP A 21 -4.77 6.55 -16.66
C ASP A 21 -3.70 6.37 -17.75
N SER A 22 -2.48 5.93 -17.40
CA SER A 22 -1.49 5.52 -18.40
C SER A 22 -0.71 4.29 -17.97
N ASP A 23 -0.34 3.45 -18.95
CA ASP A 23 0.62 2.36 -18.83
C ASP A 23 2.08 2.82 -18.98
N LYS A 24 2.32 4.14 -19.15
CA LYS A 24 3.64 4.73 -19.35
C LYS A 24 4.11 5.54 -18.14
N ASN A 25 5.34 5.30 -17.72
CA ASN A 25 6.01 6.10 -16.70
C ASN A 25 6.41 7.47 -17.28
N LEU A 26 6.09 8.55 -16.58
CA LEU A 26 6.48 9.92 -16.98
C LEU A 26 7.97 10.19 -16.77
N ILE A 27 8.57 9.57 -15.77
CA ILE A 27 9.99 9.71 -15.40
C ILE A 27 10.52 8.31 -15.08
N THR A 28 11.70 8.00 -15.61
CA THR A 28 12.43 6.75 -15.34
C THR A 28 13.83 7.11 -14.86
N GLY A 29 14.28 6.51 -13.76
CA GLY A 29 15.62 6.69 -13.20
C GLY A 29 16.08 5.49 -12.38
N PRO A 30 17.31 5.50 -11.84
CA PRO A 30 17.78 4.46 -10.93
C PRO A 30 16.79 4.27 -9.75
N GLY A 31 16.34 3.04 -9.50
CA GLY A 31 15.34 2.70 -8.47
C GLY A 31 13.87 2.69 -8.93
N PHE A 32 13.56 3.12 -10.16
CA PHE A 32 12.20 3.09 -10.71
C PHE A 32 11.85 1.73 -11.35
N TYR A 33 10.55 1.47 -11.53
CA TYR A 33 10.08 0.23 -12.14
C TYR A 33 10.74 -0.04 -13.49
N ASN A 34 11.39 -1.20 -13.63
CA ASN A 34 11.94 -1.69 -14.88
C ASN A 34 11.53 -3.15 -15.05
N ALA A 35 10.73 -3.43 -16.09
CA ALA A 35 10.22 -4.77 -16.42
C ALA A 35 11.33 -5.81 -16.66
N ASN A 36 12.57 -5.37 -16.93
CA ASN A 36 13.74 -6.21 -17.21
C ASN A 36 14.72 -6.29 -16.03
N SER A 37 14.40 -5.72 -14.86
CA SER A 37 15.28 -5.77 -13.67
C SER A 37 14.60 -6.48 -12.51
N TYR A 38 15.37 -7.27 -11.75
CA TYR A 38 14.94 -7.93 -10.51
C TYR A 38 14.69 -6.96 -9.34
N ASN A 39 14.76 -5.63 -9.57
CA ASN A 39 14.31 -4.66 -8.58
C ASN A 39 12.78 -4.65 -8.61
N TYR A 40 12.14 -5.32 -7.64
CA TYR A 40 10.68 -5.48 -7.56
C TYR A 40 10.00 -4.15 -7.23
N PRO A 41 9.37 -3.48 -8.20
CA PRO A 41 8.73 -2.20 -7.96
C PRO A 41 7.24 -2.44 -7.69
N PHE A 42 6.50 -1.37 -7.40
CA PHE A 42 5.08 -1.52 -7.08
C PHE A 42 4.27 -2.03 -8.28
N ASN A 43 3.40 -3.01 -8.05
CA ASN A 43 2.53 -3.63 -9.05
C ASN A 43 1.05 -3.28 -8.77
N THR A 44 0.26 -3.15 -9.83
CA THR A 44 -1.20 -3.14 -9.76
C THR A 44 -1.73 -4.58 -9.84
N GLY A 45 -2.11 -5.22 -8.73
CA GLY A 45 -2.63 -6.60 -8.78
C GLY A 45 -2.82 -7.30 -7.42
N THR A 46 -3.12 -8.60 -7.45
CA THR A 46 -3.44 -9.43 -6.26
C THR A 46 -2.25 -10.20 -5.68
N ASN A 47 -1.05 -10.06 -6.25
CA ASN A 47 0.13 -10.84 -5.84
C ASN A 47 0.60 -10.47 -4.43
N ARG A 48 0.57 -11.41 -3.47
CA ARG A 48 0.81 -11.12 -2.04
C ARG A 48 2.15 -10.41 -1.74
N TYR A 49 3.27 -10.77 -2.37
CA TYR A 49 4.62 -10.43 -1.87
C TYR A 49 5.36 -9.26 -2.56
N VAL A 50 4.64 -8.37 -3.23
CA VAL A 50 5.24 -7.19 -3.91
C VAL A 50 4.54 -5.93 -3.46
N GLY A 51 5.28 -4.81 -3.41
CA GLY A 51 4.67 -3.50 -3.17
C GLY A 51 3.51 -3.24 -4.13
N LYS A 52 2.44 -2.61 -3.66
CA LYS A 52 1.23 -2.31 -4.45
C LYS A 52 0.72 -0.92 -4.17
N ILE A 53 0.13 -0.32 -5.19
CA ILE A 53 -0.68 0.90 -5.08
C ILE A 53 -2.10 0.54 -5.50
N SER A 54 -3.09 1.03 -4.76
CA SER A 54 -4.50 0.76 -5.05
C SER A 54 -4.89 1.33 -6.41
N ARG A 55 -5.91 0.74 -7.06
CA ARG A 55 -6.36 1.20 -8.40
C ARG A 55 -6.75 2.67 -8.45
N ASN A 56 -7.26 3.19 -7.34
CA ASN A 56 -7.64 4.60 -7.19
C ASN A 56 -6.51 5.51 -6.68
N GLY A 57 -5.30 4.98 -6.50
CA GLY A 57 -4.13 5.73 -6.04
C GLY A 57 -4.21 6.24 -4.59
N LYS A 58 -5.18 5.79 -3.79
CA LYS A 58 -5.40 6.27 -2.40
C LYS A 58 -4.60 5.49 -1.36
N TYR A 59 -4.28 4.23 -1.64
CA TYR A 59 -3.66 3.32 -0.68
C TYR A 59 -2.39 2.67 -1.22
N VAL A 60 -1.47 2.33 -0.31
CA VAL A 60 -0.27 1.54 -0.63
C VAL A 60 -0.15 0.37 0.32
N SER A 61 0.38 -0.74 -0.18
CA SER A 61 0.95 -1.80 0.64
C SER A 61 2.40 -1.99 0.22
N PRO A 62 3.40 -1.80 1.10
CA PRO A 62 4.80 -2.02 0.73
C PRO A 62 5.15 -3.49 0.48
N TYR A 63 4.34 -4.42 0.99
CA TYR A 63 4.60 -5.86 0.89
C TYR A 63 3.28 -6.63 0.82
N ASP A 64 2.79 -7.12 1.96
CA ASP A 64 1.54 -7.87 2.03
C ASP A 64 0.33 -6.95 2.11
N LEU A 65 -0.72 -7.33 1.39
CA LEU A 65 -2.02 -6.68 1.51
C LEU A 65 -2.70 -7.16 2.80
N ASP A 66 -2.25 -6.60 3.91
CA ASP A 66 -2.75 -6.92 5.25
C ASP A 66 -3.24 -5.65 5.95
N CYS A 67 -4.51 -5.69 6.34
CA CYS A 67 -5.20 -4.63 7.07
C CYS A 67 -5.51 -5.06 8.52
N SER A 68 -4.83 -6.09 9.04
CA SER A 68 -4.85 -6.43 10.46
C SER A 68 -4.21 -5.31 11.30
N VAL A 69 -4.57 -5.25 12.58
CA VAL A 69 -4.07 -4.20 13.48
C VAL A 69 -2.57 -4.36 13.73
N ASP A 70 -2.08 -5.60 13.71
CA ASP A 70 -0.70 -6.03 13.92
C ASP A 70 0.13 -6.14 12.63
N ALA A 71 -0.48 -5.95 11.46
CA ALA A 71 0.23 -5.91 10.17
C ALA A 71 1.39 -4.91 10.21
N PHE A 72 2.58 -5.38 9.81
CA PHE A 72 3.75 -4.53 9.57
C PHE A 72 4.42 -4.90 8.24
N PRO A 73 4.52 -3.97 7.27
CA PRO A 73 4.11 -2.57 7.33
C PRO A 73 2.60 -2.34 7.12
N GLY A 74 1.86 -3.30 6.58
CA GLY A 74 0.41 -3.22 6.33
C GLY A 74 0.00 -2.25 5.20
N VAL A 75 -1.29 -1.94 5.12
CA VAL A 75 -1.87 -0.99 4.14
C VAL A 75 -1.94 0.43 4.70
N TRP A 76 -1.58 1.42 3.89
CA TRP A 76 -1.53 2.83 4.28
C TRP A 76 -2.41 3.70 3.38
N ASP A 77 -3.13 4.65 3.98
CA ASP A 77 -3.73 5.78 3.29
C ASP A 77 -2.67 6.85 3.03
N ILE A 78 -2.42 7.11 1.74
CA ILE A 78 -1.38 8.03 1.29
C ILE A 78 -1.65 9.46 1.75
N LYS A 79 -2.90 9.91 1.58
CA LYS A 79 -3.26 11.31 1.81
C LYS A 79 -3.17 11.68 3.28
N ASN A 80 -3.62 10.75 4.13
CA ASN A 80 -3.69 10.95 5.57
C ASN A 80 -2.43 10.47 6.31
N ASN A 81 -1.50 9.79 5.61
CA ASN A 81 -0.32 9.17 6.17
C ASN A 81 -0.62 8.31 7.41
N LYS A 82 -1.63 7.43 7.29
CA LYS A 82 -2.12 6.58 8.37
C LYS A 82 -2.31 5.15 7.92
N LYS A 83 -2.11 4.19 8.82
CA LYS A 83 -2.35 2.78 8.57
C LYS A 83 -3.85 2.51 8.52
N VAL A 84 -4.27 1.77 7.50
CA VAL A 84 -5.62 1.22 7.37
C VAL A 84 -5.70 -0.06 8.19
N VAL A 85 -6.70 -0.15 9.06
CA VAL A 85 -6.95 -1.34 9.87
C VAL A 85 -8.43 -1.71 9.92
N PHE A 86 -8.71 -3.00 10.00
CA PHE A 86 -10.01 -3.55 10.38
C PHE A 86 -9.97 -4.11 11.80
N ALA A 87 -11.09 -4.02 12.50
CA ALA A 87 -11.18 -4.41 13.90
C ALA A 87 -10.97 -5.93 14.09
N THR A 88 -10.35 -6.31 15.21
CA THR A 88 -10.09 -7.71 15.59
C THR A 88 -11.35 -8.55 15.85
N LYS A 89 -12.53 -7.92 15.82
CA LYS A 89 -13.83 -8.62 15.84
C LYS A 89 -14.08 -9.43 14.56
N TYR A 90 -13.40 -9.10 13.46
CA TYR A 90 -13.48 -9.81 12.18
C TYR A 90 -12.46 -10.95 12.14
N SER A 91 -12.83 -12.05 11.50
CA SER A 91 -11.89 -13.15 11.22
C SER A 91 -10.80 -12.72 10.21
N GLY A 92 -9.68 -13.46 10.16
CA GLY A 92 -8.60 -13.19 9.21
C GLY A 92 -9.06 -13.18 7.75
N ASP A 93 -9.97 -14.10 7.39
CA ASP A 93 -10.52 -14.17 6.03
C ASP A 93 -11.43 -12.97 5.71
N GLU A 94 -12.24 -12.52 6.67
CA GLU A 94 -13.05 -11.31 6.52
C GLU A 94 -12.18 -10.05 6.37
N ILE A 95 -11.12 -9.93 7.19
CA ILE A 95 -10.16 -8.81 7.09
C ILE A 95 -9.50 -8.82 5.72
N ASN A 96 -9.03 -9.98 5.25
CA ASN A 96 -8.41 -10.11 3.93
C ASN A 96 -9.38 -9.72 2.80
N ASN A 97 -10.63 -10.20 2.84
CA ASN A 97 -11.65 -9.84 1.84
C ASN A 97 -11.94 -8.33 1.82
N LYS A 98 -12.16 -7.72 2.99
CA LYS A 98 -12.39 -6.27 3.12
C LYS A 98 -11.19 -5.47 2.62
N CYS A 99 -9.98 -5.88 2.99
CA CYS A 99 -8.73 -5.25 2.56
C CYS A 99 -8.58 -5.28 1.03
N GLN A 100 -8.90 -6.40 0.39
CA GLN A 100 -8.90 -6.54 -1.07
C GLN A 100 -9.90 -5.60 -1.74
N LYS A 101 -11.16 -5.61 -1.31
CA LYS A 101 -12.22 -4.73 -1.87
C LYS A 101 -11.83 -3.25 -1.79
N LEU A 102 -11.31 -2.83 -0.64
CA LEU A 102 -10.83 -1.47 -0.43
C LEU A 102 -9.70 -1.12 -1.42
N PHE A 103 -8.74 -2.02 -1.55
CA PHE A 103 -7.54 -1.80 -2.36
C PHE A 103 -7.80 -1.85 -3.87
N MET A 104 -8.79 -2.64 -4.29
CA MET A 104 -9.27 -2.67 -5.67
C MET A 104 -10.18 -1.47 -6.00
N GLY A 105 -10.60 -0.70 -4.99
CA GLY A 105 -11.47 0.46 -5.14
C GLY A 105 -12.94 0.09 -5.34
N GLU A 106 -13.34 -1.13 -4.97
CA GLU A 106 -14.71 -1.65 -5.11
C GLU A 106 -15.62 -1.11 -4.00
N GLU A 107 -15.07 -0.93 -2.80
CA GLU A 107 -15.77 -0.38 -1.63
C GLU A 107 -14.88 0.65 -0.93
N THR A 108 -15.50 1.59 -0.22
CA THR A 108 -14.83 2.61 0.58
C THR A 108 -14.48 2.13 1.98
N LEU A 109 -13.56 2.82 2.64
CA LEU A 109 -13.16 2.49 4.01
C LEU A 109 -14.35 2.57 4.99
N GLN A 110 -15.26 3.51 4.76
CA GLN A 110 -16.45 3.72 5.59
C GLN A 110 -17.47 2.59 5.42
N GLU A 111 -17.73 2.15 4.19
CA GLU A 111 -18.63 1.01 3.91
C GLU A 111 -18.13 -0.29 4.54
N LEU A 112 -16.80 -0.45 4.61
CA LEU A 112 -16.16 -1.66 5.14
C LEU A 112 -15.99 -1.66 6.67
N ASP A 113 -16.41 -0.61 7.39
CA ASP A 113 -16.17 -0.38 8.83
C ASP A 113 -14.65 -0.40 9.18
N GLY A 114 -13.84 0.18 8.30
CA GLY A 114 -12.40 0.31 8.48
C GLY A 114 -12.01 1.61 9.19
N LYS A 115 -10.78 1.64 9.74
CA LYS A 115 -10.26 2.80 10.49
C LYS A 115 -8.86 3.18 10.03
N LEU A 116 -8.55 4.47 10.19
CA LEU A 116 -7.20 5.00 10.03
C LEU A 116 -6.57 5.17 11.41
N ILE A 117 -5.41 4.56 11.62
CA ILE A 117 -4.64 4.70 12.85
C ILE A 117 -3.25 5.25 12.55
N THR A 118 -2.72 6.02 13.49
CA THR A 118 -1.28 6.30 13.54
C THR A 118 -0.65 5.13 14.30
N PRO A 119 0.32 4.39 13.73
CA PRO A 119 1.01 3.36 14.48
C PRO A 119 1.63 3.98 15.73
N LYS A 120 1.57 3.28 16.87
CA LYS A 120 2.37 3.69 18.02
C LYS A 120 3.84 3.62 17.59
N ASN A 121 4.59 4.69 17.80
CA ASN A 121 6.04 4.61 17.71
C ASN A 121 6.48 3.62 18.79
N ASP A 122 6.91 2.42 18.40
CA ASP A 122 7.69 1.60 19.32
C ASP A 122 8.98 2.37 19.61
N PRO A 123 9.32 2.64 20.88
CA PRO A 123 10.62 3.20 21.20
C PRO A 123 11.69 2.22 20.72
N GLN A 124 12.59 2.70 19.87
CA GLN A 124 13.84 2.00 19.52
C GLN A 124 14.70 1.75 20.75
#